data_AF-A0A2M9A7T7-F1
#
_entry.id   AF-A0A2M9A7T7-F1
#
_cell.length_a   1.000
_cell.length_b   1.000
_cell.length_c   1.000
_cell.angle_alpha   90.00
_cell.angle_beta   90.00
_cell.angle_gamma   90.00
#
_symmetry.space_group_name_H-M   'P 1'
#
loop_
_entity.id
_entity.type
_entity.pdbx_description
1 polymer ?
#
loop_
_entity_poly.entity_id
_entity_poly.type
_entity_poly.pdbx_seq_one_letter_code
_entity_poly.pdbx_strand_id
1 'polypeptide(L)'
;MMLCSHCNKTLNDNLKFCTACGRPVYADLKEKFGFGRFVYLNIYAFLLLASSISVLCIPGYKISLFLYVLQIFLSIYLLKTCRQLFSTWQDKKRKYFLLVQRNRIKFCAYSFEKFMKAPCGRLLTRVVLKDIRQSGRYAYLKKRYCSSFWSQFSFFFKTKTTITIYKKYY
;
A
#
# COMPACT_ATOMS: atom_id res chain seq x y z
N MET A 1 -6.05 5.93 20.64
CA MET A 1 -5.61 7.06 21.48
C MET A 1 -4.19 7.40 21.09
N MET A 2 -3.97 8.58 20.53
CA MET A 2 -2.67 9.05 20.05
C MET A 2 -2.25 10.29 20.84
N LEU A 3 -0.95 10.57 20.97
CA LEU A 3 -0.45 11.84 21.52
C LEU A 3 -0.02 12.77 20.39
N CYS A 4 -0.34 14.04 20.49
CA CYS A 4 0.22 15.07 19.60
C CYS A 4 1.73 15.15 19.81
N SER A 5 2.51 15.07 18.75
CA SER A 5 3.98 15.19 18.79
C SER A 5 4.49 16.56 19.24
N HIS A 6 3.67 17.61 19.12
CA HIS A 6 4.05 18.96 19.50
C HIS A 6 3.66 19.32 20.94
N CYS A 7 2.45 18.98 21.38
CA CYS A 7 1.93 19.41 22.69
C CYS A 7 1.60 18.26 23.65
N ASN A 8 1.87 17.00 23.25
CA ASN A 8 1.59 15.79 24.03
C ASN A 8 0.11 15.60 24.46
N LYS A 9 -0.84 16.41 23.96
CA LYS A 9 -2.26 16.20 24.24
C LYS A 9 -2.74 14.88 23.62
N THR A 10 -3.60 14.19 24.37
CA THR A 10 -4.29 12.98 23.93
C THR A 10 -5.34 13.31 22.88
N LEU A 11 -5.25 12.64 21.74
CA LEU A 11 -6.09 12.84 20.57
C LEU A 11 -6.90 11.59 20.26
N ASN A 12 -8.13 11.83 19.82
CA ASN A 12 -8.99 10.81 19.23
C ASN A 12 -8.45 10.44 17.83
N ASP A 13 -8.55 9.16 17.46
CA ASP A 13 -7.90 8.58 16.28
C ASP A 13 -8.44 9.10 14.93
N ASN A 14 -9.53 9.89 14.96
CA ASN A 14 -10.20 10.43 13.77
C ASN A 14 -9.96 11.94 13.55
N LEU A 15 -9.22 12.62 14.43
CA LEU A 15 -8.97 14.06 14.29
C LEU A 15 -7.89 14.34 13.25
N LYS A 16 -8.17 15.25 12.31
CA LYS A 16 -7.19 15.72 11.31
C LYS A 16 -6.15 16.67 11.92
N PHE A 17 -6.56 17.41 12.95
CA PHE A 17 -5.77 18.44 13.62
C PHE A 17 -5.78 18.20 15.14
N CYS A 18 -4.71 18.59 15.81
CA CYS A 18 -4.68 18.62 17.26
C CYS A 18 -5.63 19.71 17.77
N THR A 19 -6.58 19.37 18.64
CA THR A 19 -7.52 20.33 19.23
C THR A 19 -6.89 21.27 20.26
N ALA A 20 -5.63 21.06 20.66
CA ALA A 20 -4.90 22.01 21.51
C ALA A 20 -4.00 22.96 20.72
N CYS A 21 -3.15 22.44 19.82
CA CYS A 21 -2.15 23.27 19.15
C CYS A 21 -2.46 23.57 17.67
N GLY A 22 -3.59 23.09 17.14
CA GLY A 22 -4.00 23.32 15.74
C GLY A 22 -3.17 22.59 14.69
N ARG A 23 -2.03 21.97 15.04
CA ARG A 23 -1.16 21.29 14.06
C ARG A 23 -1.82 20.06 13.45
N PRO A 24 -1.61 19.80 12.14
CA PRO A 24 -2.09 18.59 11.48
C PRO A 24 -1.36 17.36 12.03
N VAL A 25 -2.11 16.35 12.46
CA VAL A 25 -1.56 15.12 13.06
C VAL A 25 -0.71 14.32 12.07
N TYR A 26 -0.95 14.48 10.76
CA TYR A 26 -0.30 13.72 9.71
C TYR A 26 1.00 14.34 9.17
N ALA A 27 1.32 15.60 9.50
CA ALA A 27 2.49 16.28 8.94
C ALA A 27 3.80 15.69 9.46
N ASP A 28 3.92 15.47 10.77
CA ASP A 28 5.17 15.00 11.38
C ASP A 28 5.54 13.56 10.98
N LEU A 29 4.53 12.72 10.71
CA LEU A 29 4.78 11.37 10.20
C LEU A 29 5.25 11.41 8.75
N LYS A 30 4.76 12.37 7.94
CA LYS A 30 5.12 12.49 6.52
C LYS A 30 6.60 12.83 6.34
N GLU A 31 7.16 13.66 7.22
CA GLU A 31 8.57 14.04 7.17
C GLU A 31 9.49 12.86 7.57
N LYS A 32 9.07 12.09 8.57
CA LYS A 32 9.88 10.97 9.10
C LYS A 32 9.92 9.75 8.17
N PHE A 33 8.89 9.55 7.36
CA PHE A 33 8.81 8.41 6.43
C PHE A 33 9.21 8.85 5.02
N GLY A 34 10.51 8.83 4.76
CA GLY A 34 11.11 9.26 3.50
C GLY A 34 10.47 8.64 2.25
N PHE A 35 10.49 9.41 1.16
CA PHE A 35 9.88 9.08 -0.13
C PHE A 35 10.26 7.68 -0.65
N GLY A 36 11.50 7.22 -0.39
CA GLY A 36 12.01 5.93 -0.88
C GLY A 36 11.19 4.70 -0.45
N ARG A 37 10.53 4.72 0.72
CA ARG A 37 9.68 3.60 1.14
C ARG A 37 8.45 3.45 0.25
N PHE A 38 7.87 4.57 -0.18
CA PHE A 38 6.72 4.54 -1.07
C PHE A 38 7.07 4.07 -2.47
N VAL A 39 8.30 4.35 -2.93
CA VAL A 39 8.85 3.78 -4.16
C VAL A 39 8.97 2.26 -4.03
N TYR A 40 9.52 1.76 -2.92
CA TYR A 40 9.64 0.31 -2.65
C TYR A 40 8.28 -0.41 -2.67
N LEU A 41 7.23 0.17 -2.07
CA LEU A 41 5.87 -0.41 -2.11
C LEU A 41 5.24 -0.45 -3.51
N ASN A 42 5.79 0.30 -4.46
CA ASN A 42 5.30 0.37 -5.84
C ASN A 42 6.36 -0.04 -6.87
N ILE A 43 7.41 -0.76 -6.46
CA ILE A 43 8.48 -1.21 -7.35
C ILE A 43 7.94 -1.97 -8.57
N TYR A 44 6.90 -2.79 -8.39
CA TYR A 44 6.22 -3.50 -9.47
C TYR A 44 5.60 -2.57 -10.52
N ALA A 45 5.04 -1.42 -10.12
CA ALA A 45 4.46 -0.47 -11.06
C ALA A 45 5.55 0.20 -11.91
N PHE A 46 6.70 0.51 -11.29
CA PHE A 46 7.87 1.01 -12.01
C PHE A 46 8.47 -0.03 -12.96
N LEU A 47 8.53 -1.30 -12.54
CA LEU A 47 8.99 -2.39 -13.42
C LEU A 47 8.04 -2.59 -14.61
N LEU A 48 6.73 -2.50 -14.42
CA LEU A 48 5.74 -2.55 -15.50
C LEU A 48 5.84 -1.34 -16.45
N LEU A 49 6.14 -0.16 -15.91
CA LEU A 49 6.37 1.03 -16.72
C LEU A 49 7.64 0.86 -17.56
N ALA A 50 8.74 0.43 -16.93
CA ALA A 50 9.99 0.17 -17.61
C ALA A 50 9.84 -0.90 -18.69
N SER A 51 9.14 -2.00 -18.41
CA SER A 51 8.89 -3.05 -19.40
C SER A 51 8.03 -2.57 -20.57
N SER A 52 7.01 -1.73 -20.32
CA SER A 52 6.23 -1.11 -21.38
C SER A 52 7.07 -0.22 -22.29
N ILE A 53 8.02 0.54 -21.72
CA ILE A 53 8.96 1.36 -22.50
C ILE A 53 9.90 0.46 -23.30
N SER A 54 10.45 -0.58 -22.67
CA SER A 54 11.33 -1.54 -23.34
C SER A 54 10.66 -2.24 -24.52
N VAL A 55 9.38 -2.62 -24.39
CA VAL A 55 8.60 -3.22 -25.49
C VAL A 55 8.45 -2.23 -26.64
N LEU A 56 8.22 -0.94 -26.39
CA LEU A 56 8.13 0.08 -27.43
C LEU A 56 9.47 0.35 -28.14
N CYS A 57 10.60 0.15 -27.48
CA CYS A 57 11.92 0.33 -28.07
C CYS A 57 12.30 -0.76 -29.09
N ILE A 58 11.60 -1.90 -29.13
CA ILE A 58 11.88 -2.97 -30.09
C ILE A 58 11.36 -2.55 -31.48
N PRO A 59 12.19 -2.54 -32.55
CA PRO A 59 11.77 -2.10 -33.88
C PRO A 59 10.96 -3.17 -34.62
N GLY A 60 9.81 -3.57 -34.09
CA GLY A 60 8.94 -4.61 -34.65
C GLY A 60 8.41 -4.29 -36.05
N TYR A 61 8.37 -3.01 -36.42
CA TYR A 61 7.98 -2.54 -37.75
C TYR A 61 8.88 -3.05 -38.89
N LYS A 62 10.13 -3.45 -38.58
CA LYS A 62 11.05 -4.01 -39.58
C LYS A 62 10.73 -5.46 -39.97
N ILE A 63 9.99 -6.18 -39.14
CA ILE A 63 9.70 -7.60 -39.33
C ILE A 63 8.33 -7.78 -40.00
N SER A 64 7.27 -7.25 -39.38
CA SER A 64 5.92 -7.28 -39.95
C SER A 64 5.00 -6.24 -39.32
N LEU A 65 4.04 -5.74 -40.09
CA LEU A 65 3.02 -4.81 -39.61
C LEU A 65 2.18 -5.44 -38.49
N PHE A 66 1.86 -6.73 -38.58
CA PHE A 66 1.08 -7.44 -37.58
C PHE A 66 1.76 -7.46 -36.21
N LEU A 67 3.08 -7.76 -36.15
CA LEU A 67 3.82 -7.74 -34.89
C LEU A 67 3.90 -6.35 -34.28
N TYR A 68 4.04 -5.30 -35.11
CA TYR A 68 4.01 -3.92 -34.63
C TYR A 68 2.67 -3.55 -33.98
N VAL A 69 1.55 -3.94 -34.61
CA VAL A 69 0.22 -3.74 -34.04
C VAL A 69 0.07 -4.47 -32.70
N LEU A 70 0.49 -5.74 -32.62
CA LEU A 70 0.47 -6.52 -31.38
C LEU A 70 1.33 -5.89 -30.28
N GLN A 71 2.51 -5.37 -30.63
CA GLN A 71 3.43 -4.66 -29.73
C GLN A 71 2.78 -3.39 -29.14
N ILE A 72 2.06 -2.62 -29.95
CA ILE A 72 1.31 -1.43 -29.47
C ILE A 72 0.20 -1.85 -28.50
N PHE A 73 -0.60 -2.87 -28.85
CA PHE A 73 -1.66 -3.37 -27.97
C PHE A 73 -1.11 -3.85 -26.62
N LEU A 74 -0.02 -4.61 -26.63
CA LEU A 74 0.65 -5.07 -25.40
C LEU A 74 1.15 -3.89 -24.56
N SER A 75 1.75 -2.89 -25.19
CA SER A 75 2.24 -1.69 -24.50
C SER A 75 1.10 -0.89 -23.85
N ILE A 76 -0.02 -0.68 -24.57
CA ILE A 76 -1.21 -0.02 -24.01
C ILE A 76 -1.78 -0.81 -22.83
N TYR A 77 -1.84 -2.13 -22.92
CA TYR A 77 -2.31 -2.99 -21.84
C TYR A 77 -1.43 -2.88 -20.58
N LEU A 78 -0.11 -2.92 -20.73
CA LEU A 78 0.85 -2.73 -19.64
C LEU A 78 0.71 -1.34 -19.01
N LEU A 79 0.60 -0.30 -19.84
CA LEU A 79 0.45 1.09 -19.36
C LEU A 79 -0.87 1.28 -18.60
N LYS A 80 -1.98 0.70 -19.06
CA LYS A 80 -3.27 0.73 -18.36
C LYS A 80 -3.19 0.06 -16.99
N THR A 81 -2.53 -1.11 -16.92
CA THR A 81 -2.29 -1.84 -15.67
C THR A 81 -1.41 -1.03 -14.72
N CYS A 82 -0.35 -0.41 -15.24
CA CYS A 82 0.54 0.48 -14.50
C CYS A 82 -0.22 1.69 -13.92
N ARG A 83 -1.06 2.35 -14.73
CA ARG A 83 -1.91 3.47 -14.29
C ARG A 83 -2.87 3.07 -13.17
N GLN A 84 -3.48 1.90 -13.28
CA GLN A 84 -4.37 1.37 -12.24
C GLN A 84 -3.60 1.07 -10.94
N LEU A 85 -2.38 0.57 -11.02
CA LEU A 85 -1.54 0.37 -9.84
C LEU A 85 -1.16 1.71 -9.19
N PHE A 86 -0.78 2.71 -9.98
CA PHE A 86 -0.45 4.04 -9.48
C PHE A 86 -1.65 4.75 -8.86
N SER A 87 -2.87 4.57 -9.36
CA SER A 87 -4.07 5.19 -8.76
C SER A 87 -4.33 4.68 -7.34
N THR A 88 -3.93 3.45 -7.01
CA THR A 88 -4.05 2.90 -5.64
C THR A 88 -2.99 3.42 -4.66
N TRP A 89 -2.04 4.25 -5.11
CA TRP A 89 -0.93 4.72 -4.28
C TRP A 89 -1.42 5.52 -3.07
N GLN A 90 -2.29 6.51 -3.26
CA GLN A 90 -2.77 7.35 -2.15
C GLN A 90 -3.46 6.50 -1.06
N ASP A 91 -4.18 5.46 -1.46
CA ASP A 91 -4.80 4.53 -0.51
C ASP A 91 -3.79 3.71 0.27
N LYS A 92 -2.74 3.19 -0.39
CA LYS A 92 -1.65 2.48 0.30
C LYS A 92 -0.97 3.40 1.31
N LYS A 93 -0.72 4.64 0.93
CA LYS A 93 -0.12 5.67 1.79
C LYS A 93 -1.00 5.93 3.01
N ARG A 94 -2.31 6.16 2.82
CA ARG A 94 -3.25 6.37 3.92
C ARG A 94 -3.32 5.17 4.87
N LYS A 95 -3.41 3.96 4.32
CA LYS A 95 -3.47 2.71 5.10
C LYS A 95 -2.19 2.48 5.90
N TYR A 96 -1.03 2.76 5.31
CA TYR A 96 0.26 2.74 6.00
C TYR A 96 0.24 3.65 7.24
N PHE A 97 -0.13 4.91 7.07
CA PHE A 97 -0.16 5.87 8.19
C PHE A 97 -1.11 5.43 9.30
N LEU A 98 -2.31 4.96 8.95
CA LEU A 98 -3.29 4.47 9.93
C LEU A 98 -2.75 3.27 10.72
N LEU A 99 -2.06 2.34 10.07
CA LEU A 99 -1.48 1.18 10.73
C LEU A 99 -0.33 1.57 11.67
N VAL A 100 0.58 2.42 11.21
CA VAL A 100 1.69 2.92 12.04
C VAL A 100 1.13 3.66 13.25
N GLN A 101 0.19 4.59 13.04
CA GLN A 101 -0.43 5.40 14.09
C GLN A 101 -1.09 4.53 15.17
N ARG A 102 -1.92 3.55 14.77
CA ARG A 102 -2.63 2.68 15.73
C ARG A 102 -1.72 1.76 16.53
N ASN A 103 -0.58 1.37 15.97
CA ASN A 103 0.32 0.39 16.58
C ASN A 103 1.58 1.00 17.19
N ARG A 104 1.76 2.32 17.13
CA ARG A 104 2.95 3.00 17.64
C ARG A 104 3.09 2.88 19.16
N ILE A 105 1.99 2.97 19.90
CA ILE A 105 1.98 2.94 21.37
C ILE A 105 1.80 1.49 21.87
N LYS A 106 0.75 0.80 21.40
CA LYS A 106 0.43 -0.57 21.77
C LYS A 106 0.20 -1.40 20.53
N PHE A 107 0.88 -2.53 20.44
CA PHE A 107 0.70 -3.46 19.33
C PHE A 107 -0.70 -4.06 19.34
N CYS A 108 -1.35 -4.06 18.18
CA CYS A 108 -2.75 -4.37 18.02
C CYS A 108 -2.98 -5.31 16.83
N ALA A 109 -2.90 -6.63 17.08
CA ALA A 109 -2.89 -7.65 16.02
C ALA A 109 -4.11 -7.58 15.08
N TYR A 110 -5.31 -7.30 15.61
CA TYR A 110 -6.54 -7.24 14.80
C TYR A 110 -6.48 -6.17 13.70
N SER A 111 -5.75 -5.07 13.93
CA SER A 111 -5.64 -3.98 12.96
C SER A 111 -4.95 -4.42 11.66
N PHE A 112 -4.14 -5.49 11.71
CA PHE A 112 -3.43 -6.05 10.58
C PHE A 112 -4.20 -7.14 9.83
N GLU A 113 -5.29 -7.67 10.39
CA GLU A 113 -5.99 -8.84 9.84
C GLU A 113 -6.38 -8.62 8.37
N LYS A 114 -7.04 -7.49 8.07
CA LYS A 114 -7.48 -7.15 6.72
C LYS A 114 -6.32 -7.03 5.72
N PHE A 115 -5.15 -6.65 6.19
CA PHE A 115 -3.94 -6.47 5.38
C PHE A 115 -3.21 -7.79 5.14
N MET A 116 -3.25 -8.70 6.12
CA MET A 116 -2.62 -10.02 5.99
C MET A 116 -3.33 -10.93 4.97
N LYS A 117 -4.63 -10.68 4.71
CA LYS A 117 -5.41 -11.39 3.70
C LYS A 117 -4.96 -11.08 2.27
N ALA A 118 -4.42 -9.89 2.00
CA ALA A 118 -3.98 -9.47 0.66
C ALA A 118 -2.45 -9.56 0.47
N PRO A 119 -1.93 -9.96 -0.71
CA PRO A 119 -0.50 -10.09 -0.93
C PRO A 119 0.25 -8.75 -0.80
N CYS A 120 -0.29 -7.68 -1.37
CA CYS A 120 0.25 -6.33 -1.22
C CYS A 120 0.14 -5.81 0.22
N GLY A 121 -0.91 -6.21 0.94
CA GLY A 121 -1.12 -5.87 2.34
C GLY A 121 -0.08 -6.52 3.27
N ARG A 122 0.42 -7.71 2.94
CA ARG A 122 1.52 -8.35 3.69
C ARG A 122 2.82 -7.59 3.60
N LEU A 123 3.18 -7.14 2.40
CA LEU A 123 4.37 -6.30 2.20
C LEU A 123 4.23 -5.01 3.02
N LEU A 124 3.06 -4.38 2.95
CA LEU A 124 2.73 -3.21 3.77
C LEU A 124 2.90 -3.50 5.27
N THR A 125 2.35 -4.60 5.77
CA THR A 125 2.47 -5.01 7.19
C THR A 125 3.93 -5.22 7.60
N ARG A 126 4.75 -5.85 6.76
CA ARG A 126 6.20 -6.02 7.04
C ARG A 126 6.90 -4.68 7.20
N VAL A 127 6.63 -3.74 6.28
CA VAL A 127 7.24 -2.41 6.31
C VAL A 127 6.79 -1.67 7.57
N VAL A 128 5.49 -1.64 7.87
CA VAL A 128 4.95 -1.03 9.10
C VAL A 128 5.62 -1.62 10.36
N LEU A 129 5.71 -2.95 10.46
CA LEU A 129 6.32 -3.61 11.61
C LEU A 129 7.81 -3.30 11.76
N LYS A 130 8.55 -3.26 10.65
CA LYS A 130 9.95 -2.83 10.66
C LYS A 130 10.09 -1.41 11.19
N ASP A 131 9.16 -0.54 10.82
CA ASP A 131 9.21 0.88 11.13
C ASP A 131 8.86 1.20 12.59
N ILE A 132 7.97 0.41 13.20
CA ILE A 132 7.68 0.48 14.64
C ILE A 132 8.63 -0.37 15.48
N ARG A 133 9.74 -0.88 14.91
CA ARG A 133 10.73 -1.76 15.56
C ARG A 133 10.14 -3.06 16.15
N GLN A 134 9.13 -3.63 15.49
CA GLN A 134 8.47 -4.87 15.88
C GLN A 134 8.47 -5.92 14.75
N SER A 135 9.53 -5.96 13.93
CA SER A 135 9.65 -6.88 12.80
C SER A 135 9.44 -8.36 13.17
N GLY A 136 9.89 -8.78 14.36
CA GLY A 136 9.72 -10.15 14.87
C GLY A 136 8.27 -10.59 15.04
N ARG A 137 7.32 -9.65 15.19
CA ARG A 137 5.88 -9.96 15.31
C ARG A 137 5.25 -10.39 13.99
N TYR A 138 5.94 -10.24 12.85
CA TYR A 138 5.40 -10.63 11.56
C TYR A 138 5.15 -12.14 11.47
N ALA A 139 6.05 -12.97 12.02
CA ALA A 139 5.88 -14.42 12.04
C ALA A 139 4.61 -14.83 12.81
N TYR A 140 4.36 -14.17 13.94
CA TYR A 140 3.13 -14.34 14.71
C TYR A 140 1.88 -13.96 13.92
N LEU A 141 1.86 -12.78 13.27
CA LEU A 141 0.74 -12.37 12.43
C LEU A 141 0.51 -13.31 11.25
N LYS A 142 1.59 -13.81 10.63
CA LYS A 142 1.52 -14.79 9.55
C LYS A 142 0.88 -16.07 10.08
N LYS A 143 1.36 -16.65 11.19
CA LYS A 143 0.74 -17.86 11.77
C LYS A 143 -0.74 -17.67 12.10
N ARG A 144 -1.12 -16.49 12.61
CA ARG A 144 -2.50 -16.20 13.03
C ARG A 144 -3.46 -15.92 11.88
N TYR A 145 -3.01 -15.27 10.81
CA TYR A 145 -3.90 -14.75 9.75
C TYR A 145 -3.59 -15.26 8.33
N CYS A 146 -2.50 -15.99 8.09
CA CYS A 146 -2.34 -16.69 6.82
C CYS A 146 -3.27 -17.90 6.82
N SER A 147 -4.31 -17.85 6.01
CA SER A 147 -4.97 -19.05 5.53
C SER A 147 -4.03 -19.83 4.60
N SER A 148 -4.26 -21.13 4.48
CA SER A 148 -3.48 -22.07 3.66
C SER A 148 -3.17 -21.48 2.28
N PHE A 149 -1.96 -21.70 1.77
CA PHE A 149 -1.47 -21.15 0.50
C PHE A 149 -2.48 -21.29 -0.66
N TRP A 150 -3.16 -22.43 -0.72
CA TRP A 150 -4.22 -22.73 -1.69
C TRP A 150 -5.41 -21.76 -1.69
N SER A 151 -5.80 -21.27 -0.52
CA SER A 151 -6.87 -20.26 -0.40
C SER A 151 -6.48 -18.88 -0.94
N GLN A 152 -5.18 -18.62 -1.15
CA GLN A 152 -4.70 -17.35 -1.69
C GLN A 152 -4.61 -17.38 -3.21
N PHE A 153 -4.34 -18.55 -3.78
CA PHE A 153 -4.32 -18.73 -5.22
C PHE A 153 -5.72 -18.53 -5.83
N SER A 154 -6.77 -19.02 -5.15
CA SER A 154 -8.15 -18.76 -5.58
C SER A 154 -8.54 -17.28 -5.56
N PHE A 155 -7.90 -16.46 -4.72
CA PHE A 155 -8.14 -15.02 -4.63
C PHE A 155 -7.61 -14.24 -5.84
N PHE A 156 -6.59 -14.75 -6.53
CA PHE A 156 -6.10 -14.13 -7.78
C PHE A 156 -7.17 -14.13 -8.88
N PHE A 157 -8.10 -15.08 -8.84
CA PHE A 157 -9.17 -15.24 -9.84
C PHE A 157 -10.53 -14.70 -9.39
N LYS A 158 -10.75 -14.53 -8.07
CA LYS A 158 -12.03 -14.07 -7.52
C LYS A 158 -11.81 -13.01 -6.44
N THR A 159 -12.06 -11.74 -6.79
CA THR A 159 -12.88 -10.73 -6.07
C THR A 159 -12.33 -9.31 -6.13
N LYS A 160 -13.16 -8.37 -6.61
CA LYS A 160 -13.02 -6.94 -6.32
C LYS A 160 -13.29 -6.75 -4.82
N THR A 161 -12.27 -6.44 -4.03
CA THR A 161 -12.45 -6.14 -2.60
C THR A 161 -12.93 -4.70 -2.44
N THR A 162 -14.25 -4.51 -2.41
CA THR A 162 -14.85 -3.21 -2.07
C THR A 162 -14.65 -2.97 -0.58
N ILE A 163 -13.75 -2.05 -0.22
CA ILE A 163 -13.60 -1.61 1.16
C ILE A 163 -14.61 -0.48 1.39
N THR A 164 -15.78 -0.81 1.93
CA THR A 164 -16.71 0.19 2.48
C THR A 164 -16.07 0.82 3.72
N ILE A 165 -15.64 2.08 3.59
CA ILE A 165 -15.21 2.90 4.72
C ILE A 165 -16.47 3.57 5.25
N TYR A 166 -17.03 3.05 6.34
CA TYR A 166 -18.12 3.74 7.04
C TYR A 166 -17.57 5.05 7.61
N LYS A 167 -18.01 6.19 7.05
CA LYS A 167 -17.88 7.49 7.71
C LYS A 167 -18.82 7.44 8.92
N LYS A 168 -18.27 7.22 10.11
CA LYS A 168 -19.01 7.45 11.35
C LYS A 168 -19.19 8.97 11.47
N TYR A 169 -20.39 9.46 11.20
CA TYR A 169 -20.78 10.82 11.54
C TYR A 169 -20.92 10.85 13.07
N TYR A 170 -20.05 11.65 13.69
CA TYR A 170 -20.15 12.07 15.09
C TYR A 170 -20.50 13.55 15.06
#